data_AF-A0AA43EXV9-F1
#
_entry.id   AF-A0AA43EXV9-F1
#
_cell.length_a   1.000
_cell.length_b   1.000
_cell.length_c   1.000
_cell.angle_alpha   90.00
_cell.angle_beta   90.00
_cell.angle_gamma   90.00
#
_symmetry.space_group_name_H-M   'P 1'
#
loop_
_entity.id
_entity.type
_entity.pdbx_description
1 polymer ?
#
loop_
_entity_poly.entity_id
_entity_poly.type
_entity_poly.pdbx_seq_one_letter_code
_entity_poly.pdbx_strand_id
1 'polypeptide(L)'
;MSLRRFLGIVLAIAAALLLAAVLYLAFGNLSRHKGRIESLVTESIGRPFAIDGPFELEVLPAIYVRAERVRVGNIPGGSAPQMVEIGHFSARVGLWSLVSGPVDVRSFELRDVAVVLEKDADGKGNWLFGDDVEALEHEDALAAQATEVPAVILQAKLDNLRVAYREPGKPERVALLETFTIASAADGLFALAGKGRLDEYPATLTGDVGPLAALVSGRDMRVALQASLGNLRLDLKGVLGRLDPLDGADLALKIEHPDFGAMPKNLQLPVFAAGALALDARLQDAGDLTRLEVDAKLDGISARVNGTLAGLGLPGSDLQFEASVADAARVAAAFGVTGLPAGAAKARGRIVSSRTEIKLDGVGAQYAGAKATADGTIRTSGVPGAAVRFRLAAESLAKLAEGLPAIPLQASGNYTGSRARLEVKDLKGRVGNSDFSARASMSRSGTRRVEADVASPVLDLTPFLPVEAKTKAKPAPKAAEKKFVFGEEPLPLGELKALDAKLHVAIGELKLGAGSLKDVDGTLARPRIAVSATGAAAAAATGGMTVLAQGLWDRLRGAQDLCKPTLDAAAK
;
A
#
# COMPACT_ATOMS: atom_id res chain seq x y z
N MET A 1 -31.89 69.53 -20.17
CA MET A 1 -31.69 68.48 -21.22
C MET A 1 -32.76 67.42 -20.99
N SER A 2 -33.58 67.03 -21.98
CA SER A 2 -34.60 66.00 -21.74
C SER A 2 -33.93 64.68 -21.38
N LEU A 3 -34.50 63.92 -20.45
CA LEU A 3 -33.93 62.66 -19.94
C LEU A 3 -33.51 61.71 -21.07
N ARG A 4 -34.24 61.73 -22.20
CA ARG A 4 -33.93 61.01 -23.44
C ARG A 4 -32.62 61.44 -24.12
N ARG A 5 -32.29 62.74 -24.14
CA ARG A 5 -31.04 63.27 -24.70
C ARG A 5 -29.85 62.98 -23.79
N PHE A 6 -30.05 63.06 -22.47
CA PHE A 6 -29.03 62.69 -21.49
C PHE A 6 -28.69 61.20 -21.58
N LEU A 7 -29.71 60.33 -21.61
CA LEU A 7 -29.53 58.88 -21.74
C LEU A 7 -28.87 58.50 -23.08
N GLY A 8 -29.23 59.18 -24.17
CA GLY A 8 -28.60 58.98 -25.48
C GLY A 8 -27.12 59.36 -25.50
N ILE A 9 -26.73 60.44 -24.81
CA ILE A 9 -25.32 60.86 -24.70
C ILE A 9 -24.53 59.87 -23.84
N VAL A 10 -25.09 59.44 -22.69
CA VAL A 10 -24.45 58.43 -21.83
C VAL A 10 -24.24 57.11 -22.58
N LEU A 11 -25.24 56.65 -23.34
CA LEU A 11 -25.14 55.43 -24.14
C LEU A 11 -24.12 55.57 -25.28
N ALA A 12 -24.08 56.72 -25.96
CA ALA A 12 -23.10 56.98 -27.03
C ALA A 12 -21.66 57.03 -26.49
N ILE A 13 -21.45 57.67 -25.34
CA ILE A 13 -20.14 57.69 -24.67
C ILE A 13 -19.73 56.29 -24.24
N ALA A 14 -20.64 55.52 -23.63
CA ALA A 14 -20.38 54.13 -23.25
C ALA A 14 -20.03 53.25 -24.46
N ALA A 15 -20.76 53.39 -25.58
CA ALA A 15 -20.46 52.68 -26.82
C ALA A 15 -19.11 53.08 -27.43
N ALA A 16 -18.76 54.37 -27.41
CA ALA A 16 -17.46 54.86 -27.88
C ALA A 16 -16.30 54.34 -27.02
N LEU A 17 -16.46 54.32 -25.69
CA LEU A 17 -15.48 53.75 -24.76
C LEU A 17 -15.31 52.25 -24.97
N LEU A 18 -16.41 51.52 -25.17
CA LEU A 18 -16.38 50.08 -25.47
C LEU A 18 -15.68 49.82 -26.80
N LEU A 19 -15.99 50.59 -27.84
CA LEU A 19 -15.31 50.49 -29.14
C LEU A 19 -13.81 50.78 -29.01
N ALA A 20 -13.43 51.82 -28.28
CA ALA A 20 -12.02 52.14 -28.04
C ALA A 20 -11.30 51.02 -27.28
N ALA A 21 -11.95 50.41 -26.30
CA ALA A 21 -11.41 49.25 -25.59
C ALA A 21 -11.25 48.03 -26.51
N VAL A 22 -12.24 47.71 -27.34
CA VAL A 22 -12.16 46.61 -28.32
C VAL A 22 -11.05 46.86 -29.34
N LEU A 23 -10.94 48.09 -29.87
CA LEU A 23 -9.85 48.45 -30.80
C LEU A 23 -8.48 48.36 -30.14
N TYR A 24 -8.35 48.77 -28.88
CA TYR A 24 -7.10 48.61 -28.13
C TYR A 24 -6.76 47.13 -27.88
N LEU A 25 -7.75 46.28 -27.59
CA LEU A 25 -7.52 44.83 -27.45
C LEU A 25 -7.19 44.15 -28.78
N ALA A 26 -7.70 44.67 -29.91
CA ALA A 26 -7.47 44.11 -31.24
C ALA A 26 -6.15 44.56 -31.89
N PHE A 27 -5.74 45.82 -31.67
CA PHE A 27 -4.63 46.45 -32.38
C PHE A 27 -3.56 47.05 -31.46
N GLY A 28 -3.82 47.13 -30.16
CA GLY A 28 -2.87 47.65 -29.19
C GLY A 28 -1.78 46.64 -28.84
N ASN A 29 -0.58 47.14 -28.50
CA ASN A 29 0.50 46.30 -27.98
C ASN A 29 0.22 45.94 -26.52
N LEU A 30 -0.41 44.78 -26.28
CA LEU A 30 -0.69 44.27 -24.94
C LEU A 30 0.57 43.68 -24.27
N SER A 31 1.57 43.29 -25.05
CA SER A 31 2.86 42.77 -24.56
C SER A 31 3.61 43.77 -23.66
N ARG A 32 3.29 45.07 -23.75
CA ARG A 32 3.83 46.11 -22.85
C ARG A 32 3.50 45.87 -21.37
N HIS A 33 2.47 45.08 -21.08
CA HIS A 33 2.01 44.80 -19.71
C HIS A 33 2.73 43.61 -19.07
N LYS A 34 3.77 43.07 -19.72
CA LYS A 34 4.63 41.98 -19.22
C LYS A 34 4.99 42.12 -17.73
N GLY A 35 5.54 43.26 -17.32
CA GLY A 35 5.95 43.47 -15.93
C GLY A 35 4.79 43.40 -14.93
N ARG A 36 3.59 43.82 -15.34
CA ARG A 36 2.38 43.70 -14.49
C ARG A 36 1.93 42.25 -14.38
N ILE A 37 2.00 41.48 -15.47
CA ILE A 37 1.70 40.04 -15.46
C ILE A 37 2.69 39.31 -14.56
N GLU A 38 3.99 39.64 -14.65
CA GLU A 38 5.02 39.03 -13.80
C GLU A 38 4.76 39.30 -12.31
N SER A 39 4.39 40.54 -11.95
CA SER A 39 4.03 40.87 -10.57
C SER A 39 2.78 40.14 -10.09
N LEU A 40 1.71 40.10 -10.91
CA LEU A 40 0.46 39.41 -10.56
C LEU A 40 0.67 37.90 -10.37
N VAL A 41 1.44 37.26 -11.25
CA VAL A 41 1.77 35.84 -11.13
C VAL A 41 2.63 35.60 -9.90
N THR A 42 3.64 36.44 -9.66
CA THR A 42 4.49 36.37 -8.46
C THR A 42 3.67 36.43 -7.17
N GLU A 43 2.72 37.37 -7.10
CA GLU A 43 1.80 37.54 -5.97
C GLU A 43 0.88 36.33 -5.80
N SER A 44 0.35 35.79 -6.90
CA SER A 44 -0.58 34.65 -6.87
C SER A 44 0.09 33.33 -6.44
N ILE A 45 1.33 33.07 -6.89
CA ILE A 45 2.04 31.82 -6.59
C ILE A 45 2.93 31.93 -5.34
N GLY A 46 3.11 33.14 -4.80
CA GLY A 46 4.00 33.42 -3.66
C GLY A 46 5.49 33.20 -3.94
N ARG A 47 5.91 33.21 -5.22
CA ARG A 47 7.29 32.93 -5.65
C ARG A 47 7.71 33.86 -6.76
N PRO A 48 9.01 34.25 -6.83
CA PRO A 48 9.50 35.07 -7.94
C PRO A 48 9.20 34.43 -9.29
N PHE A 49 8.48 35.16 -10.15
CA PHE A 49 8.20 34.75 -11.52
C PHE A 49 8.76 35.80 -12.48
N ALA A 50 9.45 35.35 -13.52
CA ALA A 50 10.03 36.22 -14.55
C ALA A 50 9.92 35.61 -15.94
N ILE A 51 9.78 36.47 -16.95
CA ILE A 51 9.87 36.12 -18.36
C ILE A 51 11.11 36.86 -18.91
N ASP A 52 12.21 36.18 -19.16
CA ASP A 52 13.48 36.82 -19.56
C ASP A 52 13.66 36.92 -21.08
N GLY A 53 12.60 36.67 -21.83
CA GLY A 53 12.59 36.75 -23.28
C GLY A 53 11.43 37.51 -23.90
N PRO A 54 11.28 37.39 -25.23
CA PRO A 54 10.12 37.87 -25.95
C PRO A 54 8.81 37.40 -25.30
N PHE A 55 7.87 38.32 -25.18
CA PHE A 55 6.53 38.08 -24.68
C PHE A 55 5.53 38.65 -25.67
N GLU A 56 4.52 37.86 -26.00
CA GLU A 56 3.46 38.22 -26.93
C GLU A 56 2.11 37.86 -26.29
N LEU A 57 1.20 38.83 -26.30
CA LEU A 57 -0.15 38.67 -25.82
C LEU A 57 -1.10 39.28 -26.84
N GLU A 58 -1.93 38.45 -27.43
CA GLU A 58 -3.05 38.86 -28.27
C GLU A 58 -4.33 38.39 -27.58
N VAL A 59 -5.38 39.21 -27.58
CA VAL A 59 -6.65 38.86 -26.93
C VAL A 59 -7.74 38.58 -27.94
N LEU A 60 -7.70 39.16 -29.14
CA LEU A 60 -8.70 38.99 -30.19
C LEU A 60 -8.09 38.35 -31.45
N PRO A 61 -8.79 37.42 -32.11
CA PRO A 61 -10.11 36.85 -31.79
C PRO A 61 -10.09 35.70 -30.77
N ALA A 62 -8.90 35.33 -30.27
CA ALA A 62 -8.70 34.37 -29.18
C ALA A 62 -7.51 34.86 -28.35
N ILE A 63 -7.40 34.41 -27.09
CA ILE A 63 -6.27 34.78 -26.25
C ILE A 63 -5.08 33.92 -26.67
N TYR A 64 -4.09 34.54 -27.30
CA TYR A 64 -2.82 33.93 -27.62
C TYR A 64 -1.75 34.50 -26.69
N VAL A 65 -1.08 33.62 -25.97
CA VAL A 65 0.05 33.96 -25.10
C VAL A 65 1.27 33.22 -25.61
N ARG A 66 2.38 33.94 -25.79
CA ARG A 66 3.69 33.35 -26.00
C ARG A 66 4.70 34.00 -25.07
N ALA A 67 5.50 33.18 -24.43
CA ALA A 67 6.56 33.61 -23.53
C ALA A 67 7.81 32.77 -23.75
N GLU A 68 8.95 33.43 -23.89
CA GLU A 68 10.26 32.79 -24.01
C GLU A 68 11.06 33.00 -22.72
N ARG A 69 11.83 31.99 -22.31
CA ARG A 69 12.69 32.00 -21.11
C ARG A 69 11.91 32.37 -19.84
N VAL A 70 10.87 31.60 -19.53
CA VAL A 70 10.09 31.77 -18.30
C VAL A 70 10.80 31.06 -17.15
N ARG A 71 10.84 31.69 -15.97
CA ARG A 71 11.45 31.16 -14.76
C ARG A 71 10.54 31.33 -13.55
N VAL A 72 10.47 30.28 -12.73
CA VAL A 72 9.78 30.28 -11.44
C VAL A 72 10.79 29.96 -10.36
N GLY A 73 10.93 30.85 -9.38
CA GLY A 73 11.83 30.73 -8.25
C GLY A 73 11.48 29.53 -7.37
N ASN A 74 12.51 28.90 -6.83
CA ASN A 74 12.35 27.79 -5.91
C ASN A 74 12.05 28.26 -4.46
N ILE A 75 11.77 27.31 -3.55
CA ILE A 75 11.70 27.63 -2.12
C ILE A 75 13.06 28.10 -1.61
N PRO A 76 13.11 28.97 -0.58
CA PRO A 76 14.35 29.26 0.13
C PRO A 76 15.02 27.96 0.60
N GLY A 77 16.32 27.82 0.34
CA GLY A 77 17.07 26.60 0.68
C GLY A 77 16.88 25.42 -0.30
N GLY A 78 16.12 25.61 -1.38
CA GLY A 78 15.99 24.62 -2.46
C GLY A 78 17.32 24.31 -3.13
N SER A 79 17.41 23.13 -3.74
CA SER A 79 18.64 22.60 -4.34
C SER A 79 19.08 23.31 -5.63
N ALA A 80 18.21 24.14 -6.21
CA ALA A 80 18.47 25.02 -7.33
C ALA A 80 17.73 26.35 -7.13
N PRO A 81 18.22 27.48 -7.69
CA PRO A 81 17.56 28.77 -7.53
C PRO A 81 16.19 28.83 -8.21
N GLN A 82 16.03 28.13 -9.33
CA GLN A 82 14.77 28.03 -10.07
C GLN A 82 14.18 26.64 -9.89
N MET A 83 12.88 26.58 -9.62
CA MET A 83 12.12 25.33 -9.59
C MET A 83 11.65 24.93 -10.98
N VAL A 84 11.24 25.92 -11.79
CA VAL A 84 10.77 25.70 -13.16
C VAL A 84 11.49 26.67 -14.08
N GLU A 85 12.07 26.15 -15.15
CA GLU A 85 12.58 26.92 -16.29
C GLU A 85 11.91 26.41 -17.55
N ILE A 86 11.42 27.32 -18.40
CA ILE A 86 10.75 27.00 -19.66
C ILE A 86 11.41 27.84 -20.75
N GLY A 87 12.02 27.18 -21.73
CA GLY A 87 12.61 27.85 -22.89
C GLY A 87 11.54 28.53 -23.74
N HIS A 88 10.47 27.80 -24.08
CA HIS A 88 9.37 28.28 -24.89
C HIS A 88 8.02 27.83 -24.34
N PHE A 89 7.09 28.76 -24.20
CA PHE A 89 5.69 28.52 -23.88
C PHE A 89 4.81 29.23 -24.91
N SER A 90 3.81 28.53 -25.44
CA SER A 90 2.70 29.19 -26.11
C SER A 90 1.36 28.50 -25.83
N ALA A 91 0.31 29.30 -25.73
CA ALA A 91 -1.04 28.81 -25.50
C ALA A 91 -2.05 29.66 -26.28
N ARG A 92 -3.10 29.00 -26.80
CA ARG A 92 -4.26 29.66 -27.39
C ARG A 92 -5.52 29.24 -26.64
N VAL A 93 -6.18 30.20 -26.00
CA VAL A 93 -7.35 29.99 -25.15
C VAL A 93 -8.57 30.66 -25.79
N GLY A 94 -9.72 29.99 -25.75
CA GLY A 94 -10.99 30.56 -26.17
C GLY A 94 -11.39 31.75 -25.29
N LEU A 95 -11.72 32.89 -25.89
CA LEU A 95 -12.20 34.06 -25.15
C LEU A 95 -13.49 33.75 -24.37
N TRP A 96 -14.45 33.14 -25.05
CA TRP A 96 -15.78 32.88 -24.50
C TRP A 96 -15.76 31.84 -23.37
N SER A 97 -14.80 30.92 -23.40
CA SER A 97 -14.64 29.91 -22.34
C SER A 97 -14.11 30.48 -21.01
N LEU A 98 -13.67 31.74 -20.99
CA LEU A 98 -13.32 32.42 -19.74
C LEU A 98 -14.53 33.05 -19.04
N VAL A 99 -15.65 33.23 -19.75
CA VAL A 99 -16.91 33.76 -19.17
C VAL A 99 -17.75 32.65 -18.56
N SER A 100 -17.71 31.47 -19.15
CA SER A 100 -18.33 30.24 -18.65
C SER A 100 -17.42 29.06 -18.96
N GLY A 101 -17.08 28.27 -17.93
CA GLY A 101 -16.22 27.10 -18.08
C GLY A 101 -16.87 25.96 -18.89
N PRO A 102 -16.09 24.91 -19.21
CA PRO A 102 -14.67 24.74 -18.93
C PRO A 102 -13.77 25.60 -19.84
N VAL A 103 -12.56 25.94 -19.37
CA VAL A 103 -11.60 26.71 -20.17
C VAL A 103 -11.14 25.88 -21.39
N ASP A 104 -11.36 26.39 -22.60
CA ASP A 104 -10.97 25.74 -23.87
C ASP A 104 -9.55 26.14 -24.25
N VAL A 105 -8.59 25.24 -24.05
CA VAL A 105 -7.20 25.40 -24.48
C VAL A 105 -7.02 24.72 -25.84
N ARG A 106 -7.13 25.51 -26.90
CA ARG A 106 -7.13 25.04 -28.29
C ARG A 106 -5.79 24.50 -28.75
N SER A 107 -4.71 25.13 -28.32
CA SER A 107 -3.35 24.69 -28.60
C SER A 107 -2.44 25.09 -27.46
N PHE A 108 -1.59 24.16 -27.03
CA PHE A 108 -0.61 24.35 -25.96
C PHE A 108 0.74 23.80 -26.39
N GLU A 109 1.79 24.62 -26.33
CA GLU A 109 3.15 24.21 -26.66
C GLU A 109 4.11 24.54 -25.51
N LEU A 110 4.92 23.56 -25.13
CA LEU A 110 6.04 23.71 -24.21
C LEU A 110 7.29 23.12 -24.84
N ARG A 111 8.40 23.86 -24.81
CA ARG A 111 9.70 23.33 -25.20
C ARG A 111 10.80 23.75 -24.24
N ASP A 112 11.78 22.85 -24.09
CA ASP A 112 12.97 23.05 -23.28
C ASP A 112 12.60 23.39 -21.83
N VAL A 113 11.91 22.45 -21.18
CA VAL A 113 11.41 22.62 -19.82
C VAL A 113 12.29 21.87 -18.83
N ALA A 114 12.72 22.53 -17.76
CA ALA A 114 13.39 21.91 -16.62
C ALA A 114 12.59 22.18 -15.35
N VAL A 115 12.22 21.12 -14.64
CA VAL A 115 11.49 21.16 -13.37
C VAL A 115 12.30 20.44 -12.30
N VAL A 116 12.45 21.05 -11.13
CA VAL A 116 13.02 20.44 -9.93
C VAL A 116 11.93 20.36 -8.88
N LEU A 117 11.41 19.16 -8.65
CA LEU A 117 10.46 18.87 -7.58
C LEU A 117 11.23 18.33 -6.38
N GLU A 118 11.11 18.94 -5.22
CA GLU A 118 11.82 18.51 -4.02
C GLU A 118 10.96 18.59 -2.77
N LYS A 119 11.19 17.65 -1.85
CA LYS A 119 10.65 17.70 -0.49
C LYS A 119 11.71 18.19 0.49
N ASP A 120 11.31 19.03 1.43
CA ASP A 120 12.14 19.44 2.55
C ASP A 120 12.22 18.36 3.65
N ALA A 121 12.92 18.67 4.75
CA ALA A 121 13.08 17.76 5.89
C ALA A 121 11.76 17.45 6.60
N ASP A 122 10.76 18.32 6.50
CA ASP A 122 9.42 18.16 7.06
C ASP A 122 8.48 17.42 6.08
N GLY A 123 8.99 17.02 4.92
CA GLY A 123 8.26 16.31 3.88
C GLY A 123 7.38 17.20 2.99
N LYS A 124 7.45 18.53 3.16
CA LYS A 124 6.69 19.50 2.35
C LYS A 124 7.33 19.67 0.99
N GLY A 125 6.52 19.57 -0.07
CA GLY A 125 6.98 19.70 -1.45
C GLY A 125 7.10 21.16 -1.90
N ASN A 126 8.11 21.49 -2.68
CA ASN A 126 8.26 22.83 -3.28
C ASN A 126 7.18 23.18 -4.33
N TRP A 127 6.38 22.20 -4.78
CA TRP A 127 5.22 22.38 -5.67
C TRP A 127 3.94 22.85 -4.96
N LEU A 128 4.00 23.06 -3.65
CA LEU A 128 2.91 23.70 -2.92
C LEU A 128 3.05 25.23 -3.05
N PHE A 129 1.95 25.89 -3.39
CA PHE A 129 1.86 27.33 -3.64
C PHE A 129 0.72 27.94 -2.81
N GLY A 130 0.88 29.20 -2.37
CA GLY A 130 -0.19 29.98 -1.74
C GLY A 130 -0.97 29.25 -0.63
N ASP A 131 -2.30 29.35 -0.71
CA ASP A 131 -3.27 28.84 0.28
C ASP A 131 -3.32 27.31 0.40
N ASP A 132 -2.74 26.56 -0.55
CA ASP A 132 -2.63 25.09 -0.47
C ASP A 132 -1.81 24.66 0.76
N VAL A 133 -0.91 25.52 1.24
CA VAL A 133 -0.14 25.30 2.46
C VAL A 133 -1.03 25.36 3.71
N GLU A 134 -2.08 26.20 3.69
CA GLU A 134 -3.04 26.36 4.80
C GLU A 134 -4.17 25.32 4.73
N ALA A 135 -4.56 24.90 3.53
CA ALA A 135 -5.58 23.87 3.31
C ALA A 135 -5.14 22.47 3.78
N LEU A 136 -3.84 22.16 3.74
CA LEU A 136 -3.28 20.93 4.30
C LEU A 136 -3.48 20.79 5.83
N GLU A 137 -3.79 21.88 6.53
CA GLU A 137 -4.08 21.86 7.97
C GLU A 137 -5.56 21.52 8.26
N HIS A 138 -6.44 21.53 7.25
CA HIS A 138 -7.86 21.24 7.37
C HIS A 138 -8.29 20.15 6.36
N GLU A 139 -8.23 18.88 6.77
CA GLU A 139 -8.59 17.69 5.93
C GLU A 139 -9.98 17.80 5.25
N ASP A 140 -10.93 18.52 5.85
CA ASP A 140 -12.30 18.65 5.34
C ASP A 140 -12.43 19.56 4.10
N ALA A 141 -11.46 20.44 3.82
CA ALA A 141 -11.54 21.42 2.73
C ALA A 141 -11.18 20.84 1.34
N LEU A 142 -10.29 19.84 1.27
CA LEU A 142 -9.83 19.23 0.02
C LEU A 142 -10.89 18.34 -0.65
N ALA A 143 -11.82 17.77 0.12
CA ALA A 143 -12.84 16.85 -0.40
C ALA A 143 -13.98 17.55 -1.17
N ALA A 144 -14.14 18.87 -1.02
CA ALA A 144 -15.29 19.61 -1.56
C ALA A 144 -15.07 20.28 -2.92
N GLN A 145 -13.83 20.33 -3.45
CA GLN A 145 -13.49 21.16 -4.63
C GLN A 145 -13.12 20.37 -5.90
N ALA A 146 -13.14 19.03 -5.87
CA ALA A 146 -12.50 18.21 -6.91
C ALA A 146 -13.39 17.82 -8.13
N THR A 147 -14.58 18.40 -8.32
CA THR A 147 -15.57 17.84 -9.27
C THR A 147 -15.84 18.66 -10.53
N GLU A 148 -15.20 19.81 -10.74
CA GLU A 148 -15.33 20.57 -11.99
C GLU A 148 -14.06 20.42 -12.85
N VAL A 149 -14.19 19.96 -14.10
CA VAL A 149 -13.09 19.95 -15.07
C VAL A 149 -12.74 21.41 -15.40
N PRO A 150 -11.62 21.95 -14.91
CA PRO A 150 -11.40 23.40 -15.00
C PRO A 150 -10.97 23.83 -16.40
N ALA A 151 -10.31 22.93 -17.14
CA ALA A 151 -9.82 23.18 -18.48
C ALA A 151 -9.77 21.90 -19.32
N VAL A 152 -9.93 22.03 -20.63
CA VAL A 152 -9.73 20.95 -21.59
C VAL A 152 -8.73 21.36 -22.65
N ILE A 153 -7.74 20.49 -22.91
CA ILE A 153 -6.67 20.71 -23.87
C ILE A 153 -6.98 19.92 -25.14
N LEU A 154 -7.24 20.64 -26.24
CA LEU A 154 -7.59 20.02 -27.52
C LEU A 154 -6.36 19.58 -28.32
N GLN A 155 -5.29 20.37 -28.23
CA GLN A 155 -4.02 20.09 -28.86
C GLN A 155 -2.88 20.47 -27.92
N ALA A 156 -1.93 19.57 -27.75
CA ALA A 156 -0.74 19.81 -26.95
C ALA A 156 0.50 19.31 -27.69
N LYS A 157 1.60 20.03 -27.54
CA LYS A 157 2.94 19.58 -27.94
C LYS A 157 3.94 19.95 -26.87
N LEU A 158 4.56 18.95 -26.27
CA LEU A 158 5.60 19.13 -25.27
C LEU A 158 6.87 18.50 -25.86
N ASP A 159 7.96 19.25 -25.95
CA ASP A 159 9.25 18.72 -26.41
C ASP A 159 10.35 19.05 -25.39
N ASN A 160 11.26 18.09 -25.18
CA ASN A 160 12.43 18.24 -24.31
C ASN A 160 12.09 18.79 -22.90
N LEU A 161 11.36 17.98 -22.12
CA LEU A 161 11.00 18.29 -20.75
C LEU A 161 11.72 17.36 -19.78
N ARG A 162 12.36 17.93 -18.76
CA ARG A 162 13.10 17.22 -17.71
C ARG A 162 12.49 17.53 -16.37
N VAL A 163 12.09 16.50 -15.63
CA VAL A 163 11.63 16.61 -14.25
C VAL A 163 12.58 15.84 -13.35
N ALA A 164 13.23 16.53 -12.41
CA ALA A 164 14.02 15.91 -11.36
C ALA A 164 13.19 15.90 -10.07
N TYR A 165 13.06 14.73 -9.43
CA TYR A 165 12.37 14.56 -8.16
C TYR A 165 13.35 14.17 -7.06
N ARG A 166 13.33 14.92 -5.96
CA ARG A 166 14.25 14.77 -4.82
C ARG A 166 13.48 14.61 -3.51
N GLU A 167 13.89 13.63 -2.72
CA GLU A 167 13.34 13.39 -1.39
C GLU A 167 14.48 13.00 -0.43
N PRO A 168 14.56 13.57 0.78
CA PRO A 168 15.61 13.25 1.74
C PRO A 168 15.67 11.75 2.03
N GLY A 169 16.87 11.17 1.95
CA GLY A 169 17.10 9.74 2.21
C GLY A 169 16.72 8.80 1.06
N LYS A 170 16.26 9.31 -0.09
CA LYS A 170 15.95 8.51 -1.28
C LYS A 170 16.82 8.94 -2.47
N PRO A 171 17.08 8.03 -3.43
CA PRO A 171 17.78 8.40 -4.66
C PRO A 171 16.96 9.42 -5.46
N GLU A 172 17.65 10.39 -6.07
CA GLU A 172 17.04 11.30 -7.05
C GLU A 172 16.44 10.50 -8.21
N ARG A 173 15.27 10.93 -8.68
CA ARG A 173 14.58 10.33 -9.82
C ARG A 173 14.50 11.36 -10.95
N VAL A 174 14.74 10.95 -12.17
CA VAL A 174 14.72 11.87 -13.31
C VAL A 174 13.79 11.34 -14.40
N ALA A 175 12.73 12.07 -14.70
CA ALA A 175 11.91 11.83 -15.87
C ALA A 175 12.34 12.77 -17.00
N LEU A 176 12.57 12.20 -18.18
CA LEU A 176 12.84 12.92 -19.41
C LEU A 176 11.69 12.63 -20.37
N LEU A 177 10.98 13.65 -20.80
CA LEU A 177 9.99 13.60 -21.84
C LEU A 177 10.62 14.19 -23.11
N GLU A 178 10.92 13.34 -24.08
CA GLU A 178 11.50 13.79 -25.35
C GLU A 178 10.44 14.50 -26.18
N THR A 179 9.26 13.89 -26.29
CA THR A 179 8.10 14.49 -26.95
C THR A 179 6.81 13.93 -26.38
N PHE A 180 5.76 14.74 -26.34
CA PHE A 180 4.39 14.33 -26.07
C PHE A 180 3.41 15.19 -26.86
N THR A 181 2.45 14.54 -27.50
CA THR A 181 1.44 15.18 -28.32
C THR A 181 0.04 14.73 -27.95
N ILE A 182 -0.87 15.68 -27.92
CA ILE A 182 -2.32 15.46 -27.97
C ILE A 182 -2.79 16.03 -29.30
N ALA A 183 -3.43 15.21 -30.12
CA ALA A 183 -3.98 15.61 -31.40
C ALA A 183 -5.41 15.09 -31.56
N SER A 184 -6.25 15.82 -32.27
CA SER A 184 -7.58 15.31 -32.65
C SER A 184 -7.42 14.15 -33.65
N ALA A 185 -8.11 13.05 -33.38
CA ALA A 185 -8.18 11.85 -34.20
C ALA A 185 -9.58 11.69 -34.82
N ALA A 186 -9.82 10.56 -35.50
CA ALA A 186 -11.14 10.22 -36.02
C ALA A 186 -12.19 10.10 -34.90
N ASP A 187 -13.47 10.21 -35.27
CA ASP A 187 -14.62 9.98 -34.37
C ASP A 187 -14.64 10.83 -33.09
N GLY A 188 -13.97 11.99 -33.10
CA GLY A 188 -13.93 12.92 -31.97
C GLY A 188 -13.01 12.49 -30.83
N LEU A 189 -12.17 11.46 -31.05
CA LEU A 189 -11.14 11.01 -30.11
C LEU A 189 -9.90 11.91 -30.17
N PHE A 190 -9.06 11.79 -29.16
CA PHE A 190 -7.75 12.42 -29.07
C PHE A 190 -6.67 11.36 -29.08
N ALA A 191 -5.79 11.42 -30.07
CA ALA A 191 -4.58 10.64 -30.14
C ALA A 191 -3.54 11.23 -29.18
N LEU A 192 -3.07 10.38 -28.28
CA LEU A 192 -1.95 10.62 -27.37
C LEU A 192 -0.73 9.89 -27.92
N ALA A 193 0.41 10.57 -27.98
CA ALA A 193 1.68 9.93 -28.30
C ALA A 193 2.79 10.59 -27.48
N GLY A 194 3.62 9.79 -26.83
CA GLY A 194 4.67 10.25 -25.95
C GLY A 194 5.88 9.33 -25.97
N LYS A 195 7.07 9.92 -25.93
CA LYS A 195 8.36 9.23 -25.80
C LYS A 195 9.20 9.92 -24.76
N GLY A 196 9.91 9.12 -23.99
CA GLY A 196 10.75 9.63 -22.93
C GLY A 196 11.54 8.53 -22.25
N ARG A 197 12.01 8.84 -21.05
CA ARG A 197 12.76 7.95 -20.17
C ARG A 197 12.39 8.25 -18.73
N LEU A 198 12.28 7.23 -17.91
CA LEU A 198 12.32 7.35 -16.47
C LEU A 198 13.66 6.77 -16.01
N ASP A 199 14.56 7.65 -15.62
CA ASP A 199 15.97 7.40 -15.37
C ASP A 199 16.66 6.73 -16.58
N GLU A 200 17.15 5.50 -16.43
CA GLU A 200 17.74 4.72 -17.50
C GLU A 200 16.73 3.97 -18.39
N TYR A 201 15.44 3.93 -18.01
CA TYR A 201 14.43 3.11 -18.71
C TYR A 201 13.67 3.91 -19.75
N PRO A 202 13.70 3.52 -21.03
CA PRO A 202 12.88 4.16 -22.06
C PRO A 202 11.40 3.97 -21.74
N ALA A 203 10.61 5.02 -21.97
CA ALA A 203 9.17 5.02 -21.75
C ALA A 203 8.44 5.49 -23.01
N THR A 204 7.32 4.85 -23.31
CA THR A 204 6.45 5.25 -24.41
C THR A 204 4.99 5.23 -23.96
N LEU A 205 4.17 6.10 -24.54
CA LEU A 205 2.73 6.10 -24.39
C LEU A 205 2.11 6.39 -25.75
N THR A 206 1.16 5.58 -26.19
CA THR A 206 0.40 5.79 -27.43
C THR A 206 -1.02 5.36 -27.23
N GLY A 207 -1.98 6.04 -27.83
CA GLY A 207 -3.36 5.59 -27.75
C GLY A 207 -4.38 6.68 -28.02
N ASP A 208 -5.65 6.34 -27.83
CA ASP A 208 -6.77 7.24 -28.08
C ASP A 208 -7.64 7.36 -26.84
N VAL A 209 -8.10 8.58 -26.55
CA VAL A 209 -9.04 8.88 -25.45
C VAL A 209 -10.13 9.82 -25.93
N GLY A 210 -11.34 9.69 -25.42
CA GLY A 210 -12.42 10.64 -25.72
C GLY A 210 -13.80 9.98 -25.82
N PRO A 211 -14.78 10.62 -26.51
CA PRO A 211 -14.68 11.91 -27.20
C PRO A 211 -14.62 13.12 -26.25
N LEU A 212 -14.42 14.34 -26.78
CA LEU A 212 -14.37 15.58 -25.98
C LEU A 212 -15.56 15.74 -25.02
N ALA A 213 -16.77 15.48 -25.51
CA ALA A 213 -17.98 15.56 -24.69
C ALA A 213 -17.95 14.58 -23.49
N ALA A 214 -17.33 13.41 -23.68
CA ALA A 214 -17.14 12.43 -22.61
C ALA A 214 -16.09 12.88 -21.58
N LEU A 215 -15.00 13.52 -22.03
CA LEU A 215 -13.98 14.11 -21.16
C LEU A 215 -14.55 15.26 -20.31
N VAL A 216 -15.34 16.14 -20.92
CA VAL A 216 -15.99 17.28 -20.24
C VAL A 216 -17.04 16.81 -19.24
N SER A 217 -17.87 15.85 -19.63
CA SER A 217 -18.96 15.35 -18.77
C SER A 217 -18.52 14.29 -17.76
N GLY A 218 -17.28 13.80 -17.89
CA GLY A 218 -16.75 12.70 -17.10
C GLY A 218 -17.50 11.38 -17.29
N ARG A 219 -18.19 11.20 -18.43
CA ARG A 219 -19.08 10.06 -18.71
C ARG A 219 -18.88 9.47 -20.10
N ASP A 220 -19.10 8.17 -20.24
CA ASP A 220 -19.01 7.43 -21.51
C ASP A 220 -17.66 7.60 -22.25
N MET A 221 -16.57 7.65 -21.48
CA MET A 221 -15.23 7.88 -21.99
C MET A 221 -14.62 6.59 -22.54
N ARG A 222 -14.24 6.60 -23.81
CA ARG A 222 -13.47 5.54 -24.45
C ARG A 222 -11.99 5.76 -24.20
N VAL A 223 -11.29 4.67 -23.89
CA VAL A 223 -9.85 4.66 -23.69
C VAL A 223 -9.24 3.48 -24.43
N ALA A 224 -8.14 3.71 -25.13
CA ALA A 224 -7.33 2.69 -25.77
C ALA A 224 -5.86 3.13 -25.67
N LEU A 225 -5.19 2.76 -24.60
CA LEU A 225 -3.82 3.17 -24.28
C LEU A 225 -2.86 1.99 -24.31
N GLN A 226 -1.69 2.23 -24.86
CA GLN A 226 -0.54 1.33 -24.80
C GLN A 226 0.63 2.11 -24.20
N ALA A 227 1.24 1.57 -23.16
CA ALA A 227 2.39 2.18 -22.52
C ALA A 227 3.52 1.15 -22.36
N SER A 228 4.75 1.64 -22.38
CA SER A 228 5.91 0.83 -22.02
C SER A 228 6.86 1.58 -21.09
N LEU A 229 7.52 0.83 -20.22
CA LEU A 229 8.63 1.30 -19.38
C LEU A 229 9.71 0.21 -19.37
N GLY A 230 10.77 0.41 -20.15
CA GLY A 230 11.73 -0.65 -20.47
C GLY A 230 11.02 -1.83 -21.15
N ASN A 231 11.04 -2.99 -20.50
CA ASN A 231 10.37 -4.19 -20.98
C ASN A 231 8.97 -4.41 -20.35
N LEU A 232 8.53 -3.52 -19.46
CA LEU A 232 7.17 -3.51 -18.94
C LEU A 232 6.25 -2.97 -20.03
N ARG A 233 5.20 -3.73 -20.36
CA ARG A 233 4.15 -3.32 -21.29
C ARG A 233 2.83 -3.25 -20.55
N LEU A 234 2.03 -2.24 -20.87
CA LEU A 234 0.69 -2.05 -20.38
C LEU A 234 -0.23 -1.75 -21.57
N ASP A 235 -1.33 -2.49 -21.67
CA ASP A 235 -2.40 -2.23 -22.63
C ASP A 235 -3.71 -2.04 -21.87
N LEU A 236 -4.36 -0.90 -22.03
CA LEU A 236 -5.66 -0.58 -21.43
C LEU A 236 -6.65 -0.25 -22.54
N LYS A 237 -7.79 -0.94 -22.60
CA LYS A 237 -8.84 -0.69 -23.60
C LYS A 237 -10.22 -0.77 -22.98
N GLY A 238 -11.14 0.06 -23.43
CA GLY A 238 -12.55 -0.06 -23.06
C GLY A 238 -13.25 1.28 -22.89
N VAL A 239 -14.29 1.28 -22.07
CA VAL A 239 -15.18 2.41 -21.80
C VAL A 239 -15.33 2.61 -20.29
N LEU A 240 -15.37 3.86 -19.87
CA LEU A 240 -15.68 4.31 -18.52
C LEU A 240 -17.00 5.06 -18.55
N GLY A 241 -18.05 4.46 -17.98
CA GLY A 241 -19.37 5.09 -17.87
C GLY A 241 -19.35 6.39 -17.07
N ARG A 242 -18.60 6.45 -15.96
CA ARG A 242 -18.35 7.67 -15.16
C ARG A 242 -16.97 7.63 -14.50
N LEU A 243 -16.31 8.79 -14.36
CA LEU A 243 -14.98 8.93 -13.76
C LEU A 243 -14.97 9.13 -12.23
N ASP A 244 -16.03 9.68 -11.65
CA ASP A 244 -16.14 9.85 -10.20
C ASP A 244 -17.62 9.79 -9.71
N PRO A 245 -18.02 8.71 -8.98
CA PRO A 245 -17.26 7.48 -8.78
C PRO A 245 -17.08 6.71 -10.09
N LEU A 246 -16.02 5.89 -10.16
CA LEU A 246 -15.75 4.99 -11.28
C LEU A 246 -16.86 3.94 -11.39
N ASP A 247 -17.75 4.14 -12.37
CA ASP A 247 -19.02 3.42 -12.55
C ASP A 247 -19.25 3.12 -14.04
N GLY A 248 -20.02 2.07 -14.34
CA GLY A 248 -20.25 1.59 -15.72
C GLY A 248 -18.94 1.27 -16.47
N ALA A 249 -17.94 0.74 -15.76
CA ALA A 249 -16.63 0.45 -16.33
C ALA A 249 -16.64 -0.89 -17.09
N ASP A 250 -16.38 -0.83 -18.40
CA ASP A 250 -16.05 -1.99 -19.23
C ASP A 250 -14.62 -1.82 -19.72
N LEU A 251 -13.66 -2.30 -18.93
CA LEU A 251 -12.22 -2.08 -19.14
C LEU A 251 -11.48 -3.41 -19.18
N ALA A 252 -10.55 -3.53 -20.12
CA ALA A 252 -9.55 -4.58 -20.17
C ALA A 252 -8.16 -3.99 -19.99
N LEU A 253 -7.44 -4.45 -18.98
CA LEU A 253 -6.06 -4.11 -18.67
C LEU A 253 -5.19 -5.35 -18.84
N LYS A 254 -4.09 -5.22 -19.57
CA LYS A 254 -3.04 -6.23 -19.67
C LYS A 254 -1.71 -5.62 -19.25
N ILE A 255 -0.95 -6.31 -18.43
CA ILE A 255 0.40 -5.93 -18.02
C ILE A 255 1.31 -7.13 -18.26
N GLU A 256 2.42 -6.91 -18.96
CA GLU A 256 3.40 -7.95 -19.27
C GLU A 256 4.81 -7.46 -18.98
N HIS A 257 5.65 -8.36 -18.44
CA HIS A 257 7.09 -8.14 -18.33
C HIS A 257 7.81 -9.46 -18.58
N PRO A 258 8.79 -9.54 -19.49
CA PRO A 258 9.44 -10.81 -19.85
C PRO A 258 10.26 -11.42 -18.69
N ASP A 259 10.78 -10.59 -17.80
CA ASP A 259 11.47 -11.05 -16.58
C ASP A 259 11.30 -10.05 -15.42
N PHE A 260 10.34 -10.29 -14.52
CA PHE A 260 10.09 -9.43 -13.36
C PHE A 260 11.32 -9.25 -12.47
N GLY A 261 12.23 -10.23 -12.43
CA GLY A 261 13.47 -10.15 -11.66
C GLY A 261 14.46 -9.12 -12.22
N ALA A 262 14.33 -8.79 -13.50
CA ALA A 262 15.07 -7.73 -14.18
C ALA A 262 14.37 -6.36 -14.12
N MET A 263 13.26 -6.23 -13.39
CA MET A 263 12.64 -4.91 -13.19
C MET A 263 13.63 -3.94 -12.54
N PRO A 264 13.48 -2.63 -12.84
CA PRO A 264 14.31 -1.60 -12.24
C PRO A 264 14.40 -1.71 -10.73
N LYS A 265 15.61 -1.92 -10.18
CA LYS A 265 15.83 -1.94 -8.72
C LYS A 265 15.39 -0.61 -8.07
N ASN A 266 15.43 0.47 -8.85
CA ASN A 266 15.06 1.81 -8.38
C ASN A 266 13.55 2.00 -8.18
N LEU A 267 12.70 1.08 -8.66
CA LEU A 267 11.27 1.05 -8.34
C LEU A 267 10.99 0.58 -6.90
N GLN A 268 12.00 0.06 -6.18
CA GLN A 268 11.89 -0.42 -4.79
C GLN A 268 10.81 -1.49 -4.58
N LEU A 269 10.43 -2.20 -5.63
CA LEU A 269 9.52 -3.34 -5.53
C LEU A 269 10.27 -4.53 -4.93
N PRO A 270 9.72 -5.24 -3.94
CA PRO A 270 10.33 -6.46 -3.43
C PRO A 270 10.40 -7.48 -4.57
N VAL A 271 11.62 -7.91 -4.93
CA VAL A 271 11.81 -8.94 -5.96
C VAL A 271 11.62 -10.31 -5.30
N PHE A 272 10.40 -10.84 -5.38
CA PHE A 272 10.04 -12.15 -4.83
C PHE A 272 10.08 -13.28 -5.87
N ALA A 273 10.14 -12.95 -7.16
CA ALA A 273 10.25 -13.91 -8.24
C ALA A 273 11.07 -13.33 -9.40
N ALA A 274 11.59 -14.21 -10.25
CA ALA A 274 12.24 -13.89 -11.51
C ALA A 274 11.51 -14.66 -12.60
N GLY A 275 11.40 -14.12 -13.80
CA GLY A 275 10.62 -14.71 -14.90
C GLY A 275 9.42 -13.88 -15.33
N ALA A 276 8.71 -14.38 -16.34
CA ALA A 276 7.71 -13.60 -17.05
C ALA A 276 6.49 -13.28 -16.15
N LEU A 277 6.17 -11.99 -16.03
CA LEU A 277 4.93 -11.48 -15.47
C LEU A 277 3.89 -11.36 -16.59
N ALA A 278 2.70 -11.88 -16.34
CA ALA A 278 1.50 -11.60 -17.12
C ALA A 278 0.35 -11.33 -16.16
N LEU A 279 -0.31 -10.19 -16.28
CA LEU A 279 -1.51 -9.82 -15.54
C LEU A 279 -2.57 -9.37 -16.54
N ASP A 280 -3.71 -10.03 -16.50
CA ASP A 280 -4.91 -9.69 -17.24
C ASP A 280 -5.98 -9.29 -16.21
N ALA A 281 -6.57 -8.11 -16.35
CA ALA A 281 -7.67 -7.65 -15.52
C ALA A 281 -8.81 -7.15 -16.40
N ARG A 282 -10.04 -7.49 -16.04
CA ARG A 282 -11.26 -7.03 -16.69
C ARG A 282 -12.23 -6.47 -15.67
N LEU A 283 -12.79 -5.32 -16.00
CA LEU A 283 -13.98 -4.74 -15.39
C LEU A 283 -15.10 -4.82 -16.42
N GLN A 284 -16.29 -5.21 -15.99
CA GLN A 284 -17.49 -5.20 -16.84
C GLN A 284 -18.64 -4.59 -16.06
N ASP A 285 -19.39 -3.73 -16.71
CA ASP A 285 -20.64 -3.21 -16.17
C ASP A 285 -21.62 -4.37 -15.87
N ALA A 286 -22.17 -4.37 -14.67
CA ALA A 286 -23.16 -5.33 -14.20
C ALA A 286 -24.34 -4.60 -13.49
N GLY A 287 -24.68 -3.39 -13.95
CA GLY A 287 -25.75 -2.56 -13.38
C GLY A 287 -25.26 -1.77 -12.19
N ASP A 288 -25.85 -1.97 -11.01
CA ASP A 288 -25.42 -1.28 -9.78
C ASP A 288 -24.04 -1.75 -9.25
N LEU A 289 -23.43 -2.74 -9.90
CA LEU A 289 -22.15 -3.35 -9.55
C LEU A 289 -21.26 -3.43 -10.80
N THR A 290 -19.96 -3.56 -10.58
CA THR A 290 -18.97 -3.86 -11.62
C THR A 290 -18.40 -5.25 -11.39
N ARG A 291 -18.43 -6.13 -12.40
CA ARG A 291 -17.77 -7.43 -12.33
C ARG A 291 -16.27 -7.23 -12.49
N LEU A 292 -15.49 -7.79 -11.57
CA LEU A 292 -14.03 -7.83 -11.62
C LEU A 292 -13.58 -9.25 -11.97
N GLU A 293 -12.64 -9.37 -12.89
CA GLU A 293 -11.87 -10.58 -13.15
C GLU A 293 -10.39 -10.19 -13.25
N VAL A 294 -9.52 -10.87 -12.51
CA VAL A 294 -8.08 -10.67 -12.53
C VAL A 294 -7.41 -12.03 -12.60
N ASP A 295 -6.52 -12.22 -13.55
CA ASP A 295 -5.62 -13.37 -13.66
C ASP A 295 -4.19 -12.84 -13.71
N ALA A 296 -3.37 -13.25 -12.75
CA ALA A 296 -1.95 -12.91 -12.68
C ALA A 296 -1.09 -14.17 -12.64
N LYS A 297 0.01 -14.16 -13.39
CA LYS A 297 1.00 -15.24 -13.46
C LYS A 297 2.40 -14.63 -13.41
N LEU A 298 3.25 -15.25 -12.61
CA LEU A 298 4.65 -14.88 -12.48
C LEU A 298 5.43 -16.11 -12.05
N ASP A 299 6.28 -16.67 -12.91
CA ASP A 299 7.07 -17.91 -12.68
C ASP A 299 6.82 -18.69 -11.37
N GLY A 300 5.98 -19.73 -11.44
CA GLY A 300 5.61 -20.55 -10.27
C GLY A 300 4.60 -19.89 -9.32
N ILE A 301 4.15 -18.66 -9.58
CA ILE A 301 3.12 -17.92 -8.85
C ILE A 301 1.93 -17.69 -9.79
N SER A 302 0.73 -17.95 -9.28
CA SER A 302 -0.52 -17.60 -9.95
C SER A 302 -1.50 -17.00 -8.96
N ALA A 303 -2.26 -16.01 -9.37
CA ALA A 303 -3.39 -15.49 -8.61
C ALA A 303 -4.57 -15.24 -9.54
N ARG A 304 -5.77 -15.55 -9.07
CA ARG A 304 -7.03 -15.22 -9.70
C ARG A 304 -7.92 -14.54 -8.69
N VAL A 305 -8.57 -13.47 -9.10
CA VAL A 305 -9.62 -12.80 -8.33
C VAL A 305 -10.82 -12.61 -9.24
N ASN A 306 -12.01 -12.96 -8.78
CA ASN A 306 -13.25 -12.74 -9.52
C ASN A 306 -14.38 -12.35 -8.57
N GLY A 307 -15.32 -11.55 -9.05
CA GLY A 307 -16.46 -11.15 -8.22
C GLY A 307 -17.08 -9.84 -8.66
N THR A 308 -17.69 -9.14 -7.70
CA THR A 308 -18.37 -7.86 -7.95
C THR A 308 -17.86 -6.77 -7.02
N LEU A 309 -17.81 -5.55 -7.52
CA LEU A 309 -17.44 -4.34 -6.82
C LEU A 309 -18.64 -3.38 -6.83
N ALA A 310 -18.97 -2.77 -5.71
CA ALA A 310 -19.88 -1.62 -5.68
C ALA A 310 -19.17 -0.30 -6.05
N GLY A 311 -17.83 -0.33 -6.08
CA GLY A 311 -16.94 0.76 -6.46
C GLY A 311 -15.49 0.34 -6.25
N LEU A 312 -14.53 1.10 -6.79
CA LEU A 312 -13.11 0.74 -6.72
C LEU A 312 -12.51 0.79 -5.30
N GLY A 313 -13.17 1.45 -4.35
CA GLY A 313 -12.71 1.54 -2.97
C GLY A 313 -12.71 0.20 -2.21
N LEU A 314 -13.36 -0.84 -2.75
CA LEU A 314 -13.62 -2.16 -2.16
C LEU A 314 -14.82 -2.30 -1.18
N PRO A 315 -15.33 -1.29 -0.43
CA PRO A 315 -16.60 -1.44 0.28
C PRO A 315 -17.75 -1.86 -0.63
N GLY A 316 -18.54 -2.84 -0.17
CA GLY A 316 -19.63 -3.41 -0.97
C GLY A 316 -19.17 -4.46 -1.98
N SER A 317 -17.90 -4.89 -1.94
CA SER A 317 -17.39 -5.94 -2.83
C SER A 317 -17.73 -7.34 -2.36
N ASP A 318 -17.86 -8.27 -3.30
CA ASP A 318 -17.94 -9.71 -3.08
C ASP A 318 -16.94 -10.39 -4.00
N LEU A 319 -15.80 -10.79 -3.44
CA LEU A 319 -14.63 -11.26 -4.19
C LEU A 319 -14.26 -12.67 -3.79
N GLN A 320 -14.10 -13.52 -4.77
CA GLN A 320 -13.46 -14.81 -4.64
C GLN A 320 -12.02 -14.70 -5.12
N PHE A 321 -11.11 -15.39 -4.45
CA PHE A 321 -9.73 -15.45 -4.85
C PHE A 321 -9.20 -16.87 -4.80
N GLU A 322 -8.22 -17.14 -5.66
CA GLU A 322 -7.38 -18.33 -5.64
C GLU A 322 -5.94 -17.90 -5.92
N ALA A 323 -4.99 -18.36 -5.12
CA ALA A 323 -3.58 -18.11 -5.31
C ALA A 323 -2.79 -19.40 -5.15
N SER A 324 -1.73 -19.55 -5.93
CA SER A 324 -0.78 -20.65 -5.77
C SER A 324 0.65 -20.15 -5.95
N VAL A 325 1.55 -20.71 -5.17
CA VAL A 325 2.99 -20.44 -5.24
C VAL A 325 3.70 -21.79 -5.19
N ALA A 326 4.67 -21.99 -6.07
CA ALA A 326 5.49 -23.21 -6.12
C ALA A 326 6.49 -23.24 -4.94
N ASP A 327 6.96 -22.08 -4.51
CA ASP A 327 7.86 -21.91 -3.37
C ASP A 327 7.39 -20.75 -2.47
N ALA A 328 6.66 -21.10 -1.42
CA ALA A 328 6.16 -20.14 -0.45
C ALA A 328 7.28 -19.51 0.39
N ALA A 329 8.41 -20.20 0.61
CA ALA A 329 9.52 -19.65 1.38
C ALA A 329 10.17 -18.47 0.66
N ARG A 330 10.35 -18.59 -0.66
CA ARG A 330 10.89 -17.49 -1.48
C ARG A 330 10.01 -16.24 -1.40
N VAL A 331 8.71 -16.41 -1.51
CA VAL A 331 7.75 -15.29 -1.40
C VAL A 331 7.74 -14.73 0.02
N ALA A 332 7.63 -15.58 1.04
CA ALA A 332 7.64 -15.19 2.44
C ALA A 332 8.90 -14.37 2.82
N ALA A 333 10.08 -14.81 2.36
CA ALA A 333 11.35 -14.12 2.60
C ALA A 333 11.38 -12.71 2.04
N ALA A 334 10.77 -12.47 0.87
CA ALA A 334 10.68 -11.13 0.28
C ALA A 334 9.82 -10.15 1.10
N PHE A 335 8.95 -10.68 1.97
CA PHE A 335 8.16 -9.91 2.93
C PHE A 335 8.70 -10.00 4.37
N GLY A 336 9.95 -10.45 4.55
CA GLY A 336 10.62 -10.50 5.85
C GLY A 336 10.24 -11.71 6.73
N VAL A 337 9.53 -12.69 6.20
CA VAL A 337 9.22 -13.95 6.89
C VAL A 337 10.28 -14.99 6.55
N THR A 338 11.15 -15.31 7.51
CA THR A 338 12.25 -16.27 7.37
C THR A 338 11.92 -17.60 8.06
N GLY A 339 12.72 -18.65 7.82
CA GLY A 339 12.56 -19.95 8.50
C GLY A 339 11.41 -20.84 8.01
N LEU A 340 10.65 -20.41 6.99
CA LEU A 340 9.68 -21.25 6.31
C LEU A 340 10.40 -22.22 5.36
N PRO A 341 10.14 -23.54 5.43
CA PRO A 341 10.72 -24.49 4.47
C PRO A 341 10.30 -24.21 3.01
N ALA A 342 11.12 -24.62 2.04
CA ALA A 342 10.71 -24.53 0.64
C ALA A 342 9.51 -25.46 0.38
N GLY A 343 8.49 -24.96 -0.30
CA GLY A 343 7.32 -25.78 -0.61
C GLY A 343 6.17 -25.02 -1.23
N ALA A 344 5.33 -25.75 -1.97
CA ALA A 344 4.17 -25.16 -2.61
C ALA A 344 3.12 -24.74 -1.58
N ALA A 345 2.52 -23.58 -1.78
CA ALA A 345 1.34 -23.15 -1.06
C ALA A 345 0.20 -22.81 -2.02
N LYS A 346 -1.03 -23.00 -1.53
CA LYS A 346 -2.26 -22.59 -2.20
C LYS A 346 -3.12 -21.85 -1.19
N ALA A 347 -3.79 -20.80 -1.63
CA ALA A 347 -4.78 -20.09 -0.84
C ALA A 347 -6.03 -19.86 -1.68
N ARG A 348 -7.20 -19.89 -1.06
CA ARG A 348 -8.46 -19.53 -1.71
C ARG A 348 -9.45 -19.04 -0.69
N GLY A 349 -10.47 -18.31 -1.11
CA GLY A 349 -11.55 -17.92 -0.23
C GLY A 349 -12.48 -16.91 -0.87
N ARG A 350 -13.51 -16.54 -0.12
CA ARG A 350 -14.41 -15.45 -0.47
C ARG A 350 -14.34 -14.36 0.60
N ILE A 351 -14.27 -13.12 0.14
CA ILE A 351 -14.22 -11.93 0.97
C ILE A 351 -15.38 -11.05 0.55
N VAL A 352 -16.30 -10.82 1.49
CA VAL A 352 -17.42 -9.90 1.28
C VAL A 352 -17.19 -8.66 2.14
N SER A 353 -17.02 -7.52 1.51
CA SER A 353 -16.77 -6.24 2.17
C SER A 353 -18.02 -5.38 2.17
N SER A 354 -18.21 -4.61 3.23
CA SER A 354 -19.17 -3.52 3.34
C SER A 354 -18.46 -2.27 3.85
N ARG A 355 -19.19 -1.16 4.06
CA ARG A 355 -18.61 0.06 4.65
C ARG A 355 -18.12 -0.12 6.09
N THR A 356 -18.55 -1.16 6.79
CA THR A 356 -18.30 -1.32 8.23
C THR A 356 -17.68 -2.66 8.61
N GLU A 357 -17.71 -3.64 7.71
CA GLU A 357 -17.31 -5.01 8.01
C GLU A 357 -16.76 -5.72 6.77
N ILE A 358 -15.75 -6.56 7.00
CA ILE A 358 -15.18 -7.51 6.04
C ILE A 358 -15.49 -8.91 6.57
N LYS A 359 -16.27 -9.67 5.82
CA LYS A 359 -16.58 -11.08 6.09
C LYS A 359 -15.62 -11.99 5.32
N LEU A 360 -15.01 -12.91 6.04
CA LEU A 360 -14.21 -14.02 5.51
C LEU A 360 -15.09 -15.26 5.46
N ASP A 361 -15.29 -15.82 4.27
CA ASP A 361 -16.12 -17.00 4.02
C ASP A 361 -15.28 -18.08 3.33
N GLY A 362 -14.98 -19.15 4.07
CA GLY A 362 -14.20 -20.28 3.57
C GLY A 362 -12.76 -19.93 3.18
N VAL A 363 -12.14 -18.93 3.82
CA VAL A 363 -10.75 -18.57 3.54
C VAL A 363 -9.85 -19.70 4.00
N GLY A 364 -9.18 -20.36 3.07
CA GLY A 364 -8.34 -21.52 3.31
C GLY A 364 -6.96 -21.37 2.69
N ALA A 365 -5.96 -21.92 3.38
CA ALA A 365 -4.61 -22.05 2.86
C ALA A 365 -4.11 -23.49 3.05
N GLN A 366 -3.29 -23.95 2.12
CA GLN A 366 -2.58 -25.21 2.20
C GLN A 366 -1.10 -24.95 1.95
N TYR A 367 -0.24 -25.49 2.81
CA TYR A 367 1.21 -25.37 2.68
C TYR A 367 1.88 -26.60 3.31
N ALA A 368 2.79 -27.25 2.59
CA ALA A 368 3.54 -28.42 3.07
C ALA A 368 2.66 -29.54 3.70
N GLY A 369 1.44 -29.73 3.17
CA GLY A 369 0.47 -30.72 3.69
C GLY A 369 -0.36 -30.22 4.88
N ALA A 370 -0.02 -29.09 5.48
CA ALA A 370 -0.86 -28.40 6.44
C ALA A 370 -1.99 -27.64 5.74
N LYS A 371 -3.16 -27.59 6.39
CA LYS A 371 -4.36 -26.90 5.96
C LYS A 371 -4.79 -25.95 7.07
N ALA A 372 -5.01 -24.70 6.74
CA ALA A 372 -5.60 -23.70 7.61
C ALA A 372 -6.90 -23.21 6.99
N THR A 373 -7.93 -22.97 7.79
CA THR A 373 -9.17 -22.30 7.37
C THR A 373 -9.54 -21.23 8.38
N ALA A 374 -10.07 -20.11 7.90
CA ALA A 374 -10.54 -18.99 8.69
C ALA A 374 -11.90 -18.52 8.15
N ASP A 375 -12.85 -18.36 9.07
CA ASP A 375 -14.19 -17.86 8.81
C ASP A 375 -14.53 -16.82 9.86
N GLY A 376 -15.15 -15.71 9.47
CA GLY A 376 -15.55 -14.72 10.46
C GLY A 376 -15.69 -13.33 9.90
N THR A 377 -15.65 -12.34 10.78
CA THR A 377 -15.82 -10.95 10.40
C THR A 377 -14.81 -10.03 11.05
N ILE A 378 -14.47 -8.96 10.33
CA ILE A 378 -13.54 -7.91 10.75
C ILE A 378 -14.27 -6.59 10.58
N ARG A 379 -14.59 -5.92 11.68
CA ARG A 379 -15.22 -4.60 11.70
C ARG A 379 -14.19 -3.52 11.50
N THR A 380 -14.39 -2.71 10.45
CA THR A 380 -13.48 -1.65 10.02
C THR A 380 -13.90 -0.28 10.53
N SER A 381 -15.17 -0.08 10.90
CA SER A 381 -15.67 1.18 11.48
C SER A 381 -16.56 0.94 12.71
N GLY A 382 -16.83 2.00 13.47
CA GLY A 382 -17.43 1.90 14.81
C GLY A 382 -16.41 1.47 15.86
N VAL A 383 -16.71 0.45 16.67
CA VAL A 383 -15.73 -0.19 17.58
C VAL A 383 -14.97 -1.24 16.77
N PRO A 384 -13.71 -1.00 16.36
CA PRO A 384 -13.00 -1.94 15.51
C PRO A 384 -12.76 -3.23 16.26
N GLY A 385 -13.00 -4.33 15.57
CA GLY A 385 -12.77 -5.65 16.15
C GLY A 385 -12.86 -6.76 15.13
N ALA A 386 -12.28 -7.89 15.46
CA ALA A 386 -12.30 -9.09 14.64
C ALA A 386 -12.96 -10.21 15.44
N ALA A 387 -13.72 -11.08 14.78
CA ALA A 387 -14.23 -12.32 15.32
C ALA A 387 -14.03 -13.39 14.25
N VAL A 388 -12.97 -14.19 14.40
CA VAL A 388 -12.51 -15.15 13.39
C VAL A 388 -12.40 -16.53 14.03
N ARG A 389 -13.16 -17.48 13.52
CA ARG A 389 -12.97 -18.89 13.81
C ARG A 389 -11.89 -19.42 12.89
N PHE A 390 -10.91 -20.11 13.45
CA PHE A 390 -9.88 -20.78 12.66
C PHE A 390 -9.83 -22.28 12.94
N ARG A 391 -9.35 -23.02 11.95
CA ARG A 391 -8.94 -24.42 12.08
C ARG A 391 -7.59 -24.59 11.39
N LEU A 392 -6.72 -25.39 12.00
CA LEU A 392 -5.41 -25.75 11.51
C LEU A 392 -5.27 -27.26 11.63
N ALA A 393 -4.81 -27.91 10.57
CA ALA A 393 -4.51 -29.32 10.56
C ALA A 393 -3.22 -29.57 9.79
N ALA A 394 -2.26 -30.28 10.35
CA ALA A 394 -1.04 -30.70 9.68
C ALA A 394 -0.78 -32.18 9.99
N GLU A 395 -0.40 -32.94 8.96
CA GLU A 395 -0.05 -34.35 9.13
C GLU A 395 1.27 -34.52 9.90
N SER A 396 2.17 -33.53 9.81
CA SER A 396 3.49 -33.56 10.42
C SER A 396 4.01 -32.14 10.67
N LEU A 397 4.33 -31.82 11.93
CA LEU A 397 4.95 -30.55 12.30
C LEU A 397 6.34 -30.36 11.68
N ALA A 398 7.09 -31.45 11.45
CA ALA A 398 8.39 -31.40 10.78
C ALA A 398 8.36 -30.78 9.38
N LYS A 399 7.19 -30.74 8.73
CA LYS A 399 7.00 -30.09 7.42
C LYS A 399 6.77 -28.58 7.51
N LEU A 400 6.44 -28.06 8.70
CA LEU A 400 6.10 -26.65 8.90
C LEU A 400 7.32 -25.80 9.27
N ALA A 401 8.25 -26.35 10.04
CA ALA A 401 9.49 -25.69 10.40
C ALA A 401 10.58 -26.73 10.71
N GLU A 402 11.82 -26.36 10.44
CA GLU A 402 12.98 -27.20 10.76
C GLU A 402 13.10 -27.43 12.28
N GLY A 403 13.51 -28.64 12.68
CA GLY A 403 13.68 -29.01 14.08
C GLY A 403 12.38 -29.38 14.82
N LEU A 404 11.22 -29.33 14.17
CA LEU A 404 9.97 -29.85 14.74
C LEU A 404 9.82 -31.37 14.53
N PRO A 405 9.21 -32.10 15.48
CA PRO A 405 9.03 -33.55 15.35
C PRO A 405 8.00 -33.92 14.29
N ALA A 406 8.12 -35.14 13.74
CA ALA A 406 7.21 -35.66 12.73
C ALA A 406 5.88 -36.18 13.34
N ILE A 407 5.12 -35.31 13.98
CA ILE A 407 3.84 -35.62 14.63
C ILE A 407 2.70 -34.75 14.09
N PRO A 408 1.45 -35.25 14.06
CA PRO A 408 0.31 -34.49 13.57
C PRO A 408 -0.07 -33.35 14.52
N LEU A 409 -0.65 -32.29 13.95
CA LEU A 409 -1.25 -31.15 14.64
C LEU A 409 -2.68 -30.99 14.17
N GLN A 410 -3.62 -30.84 15.11
CA GLN A 410 -4.95 -30.31 14.85
C GLN A 410 -5.24 -29.24 15.89
N ALA A 411 -5.70 -28.07 15.47
CA ALA A 411 -6.06 -26.99 16.38
C ALA A 411 -7.26 -26.23 15.80
N SER A 412 -8.13 -25.76 16.68
CA SER A 412 -9.24 -24.88 16.32
C SER A 412 -9.51 -23.92 17.45
N GLY A 413 -9.96 -22.71 17.13
CA GLY A 413 -10.26 -21.71 18.14
C GLY A 413 -11.03 -20.53 17.57
N ASN A 414 -11.48 -19.66 18.46
CA ASN A 414 -12.16 -18.43 18.12
C ASN A 414 -11.27 -17.26 18.53
N TYR A 415 -10.72 -16.55 17.55
CA TYR A 415 -10.02 -15.30 17.76
C TYR A 415 -11.02 -14.15 17.84
N THR A 416 -10.91 -13.33 18.89
CA THR A 416 -11.58 -12.05 18.98
C THR A 416 -10.58 -10.94 19.27
N GLY A 417 -10.55 -9.91 18.42
CA GLY A 417 -9.68 -8.75 18.59
C GLY A 417 -10.50 -7.48 18.74
N SER A 418 -10.00 -6.52 19.51
CA SER A 418 -10.46 -5.13 19.55
C SER A 418 -9.26 -4.20 19.76
N ARG A 419 -9.47 -2.88 19.73
CA ARG A 419 -8.42 -1.90 20.06
C ARG A 419 -7.83 -2.11 21.46
N ALA A 420 -8.62 -2.57 22.43
CA ALA A 420 -8.20 -2.70 23.83
C ALA A 420 -7.69 -4.11 24.19
N ARG A 421 -8.15 -5.16 23.49
CA ARG A 421 -7.88 -6.55 23.87
C ARG A 421 -7.84 -7.48 22.67
N LEU A 422 -6.86 -8.37 22.62
CA LEU A 422 -6.85 -9.56 21.77
C LEU A 422 -7.16 -10.78 22.63
N GLU A 423 -7.92 -11.72 22.10
CA GLU A 423 -8.28 -12.94 22.82
C GLU A 423 -8.44 -14.11 21.85
N VAL A 424 -7.98 -15.27 22.26
CA VAL A 424 -8.26 -16.55 21.63
C VAL A 424 -9.05 -17.37 22.65
N LYS A 425 -10.31 -17.65 22.33
CA LYS A 425 -11.23 -18.47 23.14
C LYS A 425 -11.35 -19.86 22.54
N ASP A 426 -11.70 -20.82 23.39
CA ASP A 426 -12.01 -22.19 23.01
C ASP A 426 -10.93 -22.83 22.12
N LEU A 427 -9.65 -22.47 22.34
CA LEU A 427 -8.55 -23.08 21.62
C LEU A 427 -8.48 -24.53 22.06
N LYS A 428 -8.71 -25.46 21.14
CA LYS A 428 -8.66 -26.89 21.42
C LYS A 428 -7.99 -27.61 20.29
N GLY A 429 -7.31 -28.70 20.61
CA GLY A 429 -6.58 -29.43 19.60
C GLY A 429 -5.87 -30.65 20.13
N ARG A 430 -5.07 -31.23 19.24
CA ARG A 430 -4.19 -32.35 19.49
C ARG A 430 -2.83 -32.10 18.85
N VAL A 431 -1.77 -32.39 19.59
CA VAL A 431 -0.39 -32.43 19.08
C VAL A 431 0.19 -33.81 19.36
N GLY A 432 0.43 -34.62 18.32
CA GLY A 432 0.79 -36.02 18.50
C GLY A 432 -0.27 -36.77 19.33
N ASN A 433 0.12 -37.22 20.53
CA ASN A 433 -0.75 -37.93 21.47
C ASN A 433 -1.36 -37.03 22.55
N SER A 434 -1.18 -35.71 22.44
CA SER A 434 -1.57 -34.75 23.47
C SER A 434 -2.75 -33.91 23.06
N ASP A 435 -3.91 -34.20 23.65
CA ASP A 435 -5.08 -33.33 23.59
C ASP A 435 -4.87 -32.12 24.50
N PHE A 436 -5.26 -30.94 24.05
CA PHE A 436 -5.16 -29.71 24.83
C PHE A 436 -6.38 -28.82 24.64
N SER A 437 -6.67 -28.05 25.69
CA SER A 437 -7.54 -26.88 25.63
C SER A 437 -6.79 -25.68 26.18
N ALA A 438 -7.06 -24.51 25.64
CA ALA A 438 -6.41 -23.28 26.03
C ALA A 438 -7.31 -22.07 25.80
N ARG A 439 -6.97 -21.00 26.50
CA ARG A 439 -7.40 -19.64 26.16
C ARG A 439 -6.23 -18.70 26.37
N ALA A 440 -6.16 -17.67 25.57
CA ALA A 440 -5.14 -16.64 25.71
C ALA A 440 -5.77 -15.27 25.51
N SER A 441 -5.30 -14.25 26.23
CA SER A 441 -5.72 -12.88 26.03
C SER A 441 -4.59 -11.90 26.29
N MET A 442 -4.64 -10.76 25.61
CA MET A 442 -3.65 -9.71 25.74
C MET A 442 -4.32 -8.34 25.75
N SER A 443 -4.03 -7.50 26.74
CA SER A 443 -4.41 -6.08 26.72
C SER A 443 -3.49 -5.29 25.80
N ARG A 444 -4.09 -4.42 24.98
CA ARG A 444 -3.38 -3.49 24.08
C ARG A 444 -3.41 -2.04 24.58
N SER A 445 -4.34 -1.71 25.47
CA SER A 445 -4.44 -0.39 26.11
C SER A 445 -3.74 -0.39 27.47
N GLY A 446 -2.81 0.55 27.70
CA GLY A 446 -2.07 0.66 28.96
C GLY A 446 -0.89 -0.32 29.03
N THR A 447 -0.65 -0.92 30.21
CA THR A 447 0.37 -1.97 30.35
C THR A 447 -0.04 -3.22 29.60
N ARG A 448 0.85 -3.74 28.75
CA ARG A 448 0.64 -5.00 28.01
C ARG A 448 0.61 -6.16 29.01
N ARG A 449 -0.58 -6.66 29.30
CA ARG A 449 -0.83 -7.82 30.15
C ARG A 449 -1.21 -9.00 29.26
N VAL A 450 -0.54 -10.12 29.46
CA VAL A 450 -0.80 -11.38 28.74
C VAL A 450 -1.30 -12.41 29.75
N GLU A 451 -2.45 -13.02 29.49
CA GLU A 451 -3.02 -14.08 30.31
C GLU A 451 -3.25 -15.30 29.44
N ALA A 452 -2.81 -16.48 29.89
CA ALA A 452 -3.06 -17.74 29.21
C ALA A 452 -3.40 -18.84 30.22
N ASP A 453 -4.41 -19.62 29.91
CA ASP A 453 -4.73 -20.85 30.64
C ASP A 453 -4.60 -22.01 29.66
N VAL A 454 -3.85 -23.04 30.03
CA VAL A 454 -3.63 -24.24 29.22
C VAL A 454 -3.95 -25.46 30.06
N ALA A 455 -4.73 -26.39 29.51
CA ALA A 455 -5.05 -27.65 30.14
C ALA A 455 -4.82 -28.81 29.17
N SER A 456 -4.31 -29.94 29.68
CA SER A 456 -4.10 -31.16 28.89
C SER A 456 -4.23 -32.40 29.77
N PRO A 457 -5.06 -33.40 29.40
CA PRO A 457 -5.08 -34.67 30.13
C PRO A 457 -3.73 -35.38 30.09
N VAL A 458 -3.06 -35.36 28.92
CA VAL A 458 -1.73 -35.95 28.72
C VAL A 458 -0.90 -35.02 27.85
N LEU A 459 0.18 -34.47 28.39
CA LEU A 459 1.16 -33.68 27.64
C LEU A 459 2.44 -34.48 27.43
N ASP A 460 2.68 -34.93 26.20
CA ASP A 460 3.84 -35.73 25.80
C ASP A 460 4.86 -34.84 25.09
N LEU A 461 5.89 -34.47 25.83
CA LEU A 461 6.98 -33.65 25.32
C LEU A 461 8.16 -34.48 24.82
N THR A 462 8.08 -35.80 24.94
CA THR A 462 9.13 -36.74 24.50
C THR A 462 9.58 -36.49 23.05
N PRO A 463 8.66 -36.27 22.07
CA PRO A 463 9.06 -36.00 20.69
C PRO A 463 9.83 -34.70 20.51
N PHE A 464 9.75 -33.77 21.46
CA PHE A 464 10.37 -32.45 21.38
C PHE A 464 11.74 -32.38 22.07
N LEU A 465 12.11 -33.43 22.82
CA LEU A 465 13.41 -33.54 23.47
C LEU A 465 14.50 -33.83 22.43
N PRO A 466 15.70 -33.24 22.56
CA PRO A 466 16.82 -33.58 21.70
C PRO A 466 17.14 -35.07 21.82
N VAL A 467 17.28 -35.75 20.68
CA VAL A 467 17.79 -37.13 20.67
C VAL A 467 19.22 -37.06 21.16
N GLU A 468 19.50 -37.52 22.38
CA GLU A 468 20.87 -37.66 22.87
C GLU A 468 21.65 -38.50 21.86
N ALA A 469 22.62 -37.88 21.18
CA ALA A 469 23.60 -38.59 20.40
C ALA A 469 24.33 -39.53 21.37
N LYS A 470 24.18 -40.84 21.17
CA LYS A 470 24.95 -41.88 21.88
C LYS A 470 26.44 -41.69 21.59
N THR A 471 27.05 -40.76 22.31
CA THR A 471 28.50 -40.59 22.35
C THR A 471 29.00 -41.70 23.28
N LYS A 472 29.87 -42.57 22.75
CA LYS A 472 30.46 -43.69 23.50
C LYS A 472 30.99 -43.19 24.85
N ALA A 473 30.48 -43.78 25.94
CA ALA A 473 30.87 -43.47 27.30
C ALA A 473 32.38 -43.70 27.49
N LYS A 474 33.10 -42.64 27.87
CA LYS A 474 34.45 -42.71 28.45
C LYS A 474 34.29 -43.02 29.95
N PRO A 475 35.15 -43.84 30.58
CA PRO A 475 34.96 -44.24 31.98
C PRO A 475 35.02 -43.03 32.91
N ALA A 476 34.08 -42.98 33.86
CA ALA A 476 33.93 -41.91 34.83
C ALA A 476 35.15 -41.81 35.79
N PRO A 477 35.66 -40.59 36.08
CA PRO A 477 36.52 -40.37 37.24
C PRO A 477 35.69 -40.45 38.53
N LYS A 478 36.34 -40.91 39.60
CA LYS A 478 35.76 -41.09 40.94
C LYS A 478 35.16 -39.80 41.51
N ALA A 479 34.13 -40.03 42.32
CA ALA A 479 33.29 -39.07 43.02
C ALA A 479 34.05 -37.85 43.59
N ALA A 480 33.65 -36.67 43.10
CA ALA A 480 33.83 -35.39 43.79
C ALA A 480 32.46 -34.89 44.26
N GLU A 481 32.47 -34.15 45.37
CA GLU A 481 31.34 -33.77 46.22
C GLU A 481 30.15 -33.14 45.50
N LYS A 482 28.96 -33.33 46.10
CA LYS A 482 27.66 -32.83 45.65
C LYS A 482 27.67 -31.31 45.50
N LYS A 483 27.99 -30.83 44.29
CA LYS A 483 27.70 -29.47 43.82
C LYS A 483 26.31 -29.48 43.17
N PHE A 484 25.45 -28.55 43.57
CA PHE A 484 24.07 -28.44 43.12
C PHE A 484 23.93 -28.55 41.58
N VAL A 485 22.87 -29.23 41.12
CA VAL A 485 22.57 -29.51 39.70
C VAL A 485 22.15 -28.25 38.92
N PHE A 486 22.03 -27.09 39.58
CA PHE A 486 21.75 -25.80 38.96
C PHE A 486 22.99 -24.90 39.10
N GLY A 487 23.53 -24.44 37.97
CA GLY A 487 24.50 -23.36 37.97
C GLY A 487 23.86 -22.07 38.46
N GLU A 488 24.58 -21.29 39.28
CA GLU A 488 24.14 -19.98 39.80
C GLU A 488 24.13 -18.87 38.74
N GLU A 489 24.11 -19.20 37.45
CA GLU A 489 23.91 -18.19 36.41
C GLU A 489 22.47 -17.67 36.50
N PRO A 490 22.26 -16.38 36.82
CA PRO A 490 20.93 -15.82 36.85
C PRO A 490 20.30 -15.92 35.46
N LEU A 491 19.15 -16.61 35.38
CA LEU A 491 18.35 -16.72 34.17
C LEU A 491 18.23 -15.33 33.50
N PRO A 492 18.46 -15.21 32.18
CA PRO A 492 18.36 -13.95 31.47
C PRO A 492 16.89 -13.52 31.32
N LEU A 493 16.28 -13.11 32.42
CA LEU A 493 14.89 -12.64 32.53
C LEU A 493 14.75 -11.14 32.17
N GLY A 494 15.80 -10.53 31.60
CA GLY A 494 15.84 -9.09 31.30
C GLY A 494 14.66 -8.62 30.46
N GLU A 495 14.26 -9.41 29.46
CA GLU A 495 13.12 -9.10 28.58
C GLU A 495 11.75 -9.46 29.20
N LEU A 496 11.70 -10.41 30.13
CA LEU A 496 10.48 -10.82 30.86
C LEU A 496 10.04 -9.79 31.91
N LYS A 497 10.89 -8.82 32.29
CA LYS A 497 10.50 -7.70 33.16
C LYS A 497 9.59 -6.68 32.47
N ALA A 498 9.53 -6.68 31.14
CA ALA A 498 8.75 -5.72 30.35
C ALA A 498 7.29 -6.17 30.08
N LEU A 499 6.93 -7.42 30.42
CA LEU A 499 5.63 -8.03 30.10
C LEU A 499 4.93 -8.51 31.38
N ASP A 500 3.74 -8.00 31.70
CA ASP A 500 2.91 -8.51 32.81
C ASP A 500 2.21 -9.79 32.35
N ALA A 501 2.88 -10.94 32.47
CA ALA A 501 2.37 -12.23 32.03
C ALA A 501 1.84 -13.08 33.19
N LYS A 502 0.68 -13.71 32.98
CA LYS A 502 0.10 -14.77 33.81
C LYS A 502 -0.16 -16.00 32.94
N LEU A 503 0.47 -17.13 33.26
CA LEU A 503 0.24 -18.41 32.60
C LEU A 503 -0.19 -19.43 33.66
N HIS A 504 -1.37 -20.00 33.51
CA HIS A 504 -1.85 -21.14 34.28
C HIS A 504 -1.75 -22.41 33.43
N VAL A 505 -1.22 -23.49 34.02
CA VAL A 505 -1.05 -24.77 33.34
C VAL A 505 -1.61 -25.87 34.25
N ALA A 506 -2.52 -26.68 33.72
CA ALA A 506 -3.08 -27.86 34.39
C ALA A 506 -2.91 -29.11 33.51
N ILE A 507 -2.04 -30.03 33.91
CA ILE A 507 -1.69 -31.23 33.15
C ILE A 507 -1.93 -32.47 34.00
N GLY A 508 -2.76 -33.41 33.51
CA GLY A 508 -3.03 -34.67 34.22
C GLY A 508 -1.81 -35.60 34.26
N GLU A 509 -1.17 -35.83 33.13
CA GLU A 509 0.10 -36.56 33.02
C GLU A 509 1.06 -35.86 32.06
N LEU A 510 2.25 -35.50 32.53
CA LEU A 510 3.34 -34.93 31.74
C LEU A 510 4.38 -36.01 31.45
N LYS A 511 4.60 -36.35 30.17
CA LYS A 511 5.61 -37.32 29.74
C LYS A 511 6.87 -36.60 29.22
N LEU A 512 8.02 -37.01 29.75
CA LEU A 512 9.34 -36.46 29.47
C LEU A 512 10.33 -37.62 29.28
N GLY A 513 10.44 -38.13 28.05
CA GLY A 513 11.34 -39.25 27.77
C GLY A 513 10.85 -40.53 28.43
N ALA A 514 11.69 -41.13 29.29
CA ALA A 514 11.33 -42.32 30.06
C ALA A 514 10.53 -42.01 31.34
N GLY A 515 10.43 -40.74 31.75
CA GLY A 515 9.75 -40.32 32.97
C GLY A 515 8.35 -39.76 32.72
N SER A 516 7.46 -39.89 33.71
CA SER A 516 6.20 -39.13 33.76
C SER A 516 5.95 -38.48 35.13
N LEU A 517 5.29 -37.33 35.10
CA LEU A 517 4.82 -36.59 36.28
C LEU A 517 3.28 -36.54 36.22
N LYS A 518 2.61 -36.82 37.33
CA LYS A 518 1.15 -36.77 37.44
C LYS A 518 0.72 -35.50 38.16
N ASP A 519 -0.49 -35.03 37.83
CA ASP A 519 -1.18 -33.91 38.49
C ASP A 519 -0.31 -32.65 38.57
N VAL A 520 0.20 -32.22 37.42
CA VAL A 520 1.05 -31.02 37.31
C VAL A 520 0.16 -29.79 37.16
N ASP A 521 0.09 -28.99 38.21
CA ASP A 521 -0.61 -27.69 38.23
C ASP A 521 0.34 -26.57 38.65
N GLY A 522 0.29 -25.44 37.95
CA GLY A 522 1.13 -24.29 38.27
C GLY A 522 0.69 -22.99 37.63
N THR A 523 0.98 -21.88 38.31
CA THR A 523 0.81 -20.52 37.77
C THR A 523 2.15 -19.80 37.73
N LEU A 524 2.52 -19.30 36.55
CA LEU A 524 3.59 -18.34 36.36
C LEU A 524 2.97 -16.94 36.33
N ALA A 525 3.28 -16.08 37.31
CA ALA A 525 2.80 -14.70 37.34
C ALA A 525 3.92 -13.77 37.80
N ARG A 526 4.21 -12.70 37.05
CA ARG A 526 5.22 -11.65 37.40
C ARG A 526 6.53 -12.22 37.95
N PRO A 527 7.49 -12.49 37.05
CA PRO A 527 8.34 -13.69 37.01
C PRO A 527 8.51 -14.46 38.34
N ARG A 528 7.41 -14.96 38.92
CA ARG A 528 7.41 -15.87 40.07
C ARG A 528 6.62 -17.12 39.70
N ILE A 529 7.25 -18.27 39.87
CA ILE A 529 6.65 -19.57 39.63
C ILE A 529 6.05 -20.05 40.96
N ALA A 530 4.75 -20.35 40.98
CA ALA A 530 4.12 -21.10 42.06
C ALA A 530 3.69 -22.47 41.51
N VAL A 531 4.26 -23.54 42.06
CA VAL A 531 3.91 -24.93 41.72
C VAL A 531 3.34 -25.59 42.97
N SER A 532 2.20 -26.26 42.85
CA SER A 532 1.72 -27.20 43.86
C SER A 532 1.86 -28.61 43.31
N ALA A 533 2.95 -29.28 43.66
CA ALA A 533 3.14 -30.70 43.38
C ALA A 533 3.28 -31.43 44.71
N THR A 534 2.49 -32.49 44.92
CA THR A 534 2.54 -33.30 46.13
C THR A 534 3.66 -34.35 46.03
N GLY A 535 4.62 -34.31 46.96
CA GLY A 535 5.72 -35.30 47.07
C GLY A 535 7.02 -34.93 46.33
N ALA A 536 7.95 -35.89 46.24
CA ALA A 536 9.28 -35.74 45.61
C ALA A 536 9.26 -35.28 44.14
N ALA A 537 8.07 -35.18 43.53
CA ALA A 537 7.80 -34.60 42.24
C ALA A 537 7.90 -33.06 42.18
N ALA A 538 7.92 -32.33 43.31
CA ALA A 538 7.94 -30.86 43.31
C ALA A 538 9.23 -30.24 42.77
N ALA A 539 10.39 -30.87 43.02
CA ALA A 539 11.68 -30.43 42.47
C ALA A 539 11.82 -30.77 40.97
N ALA A 540 11.22 -31.90 40.53
CA ALA A 540 11.18 -32.29 39.12
C ALA A 540 10.17 -31.46 38.32
N ALA A 541 9.05 -31.04 38.92
CA ALA A 541 8.05 -30.17 38.31
C ALA A 541 8.55 -28.73 38.15
N THR A 542 9.24 -28.17 39.15
CA THR A 542 9.90 -26.85 39.04
C THR A 542 11.05 -26.87 38.04
N GLY A 543 11.92 -27.90 38.07
CA GLY A 543 12.97 -28.10 37.07
C GLY A 543 12.43 -28.34 35.65
N GLY A 544 11.41 -29.18 35.50
CA GLY A 544 10.75 -29.48 34.23
C GLY A 544 10.02 -28.29 33.63
N MET A 545 9.33 -27.48 34.47
CA MET A 545 8.75 -26.21 34.05
C MET A 545 9.81 -25.16 33.68
N THR A 546 10.97 -25.17 34.34
CA THR A 546 12.07 -24.26 34.00
C THR A 546 12.70 -24.65 32.66
N VAL A 547 12.90 -25.95 32.41
CA VAL A 547 13.37 -26.47 31.11
C VAL A 547 12.33 -26.25 30.00
N LEU A 548 11.04 -26.39 30.30
CA LEU A 548 9.95 -26.03 29.41
C LEU A 548 9.93 -24.55 29.09
N ALA A 549 10.00 -23.69 30.11
CA ALA A 549 10.02 -22.24 29.94
C ALA A 549 11.25 -21.80 29.14
N GLN A 550 12.43 -22.34 29.47
CA GLN A 550 13.69 -22.00 28.81
C GLN A 550 13.74 -22.59 27.39
N GLY A 551 13.32 -23.83 27.16
CA GLY A 551 13.24 -24.43 25.83
C GLY A 551 12.17 -23.82 24.92
N LEU A 552 11.03 -23.41 25.49
CA LEU A 552 10.00 -22.63 24.78
C LEU A 552 10.52 -21.22 24.46
N TRP A 553 11.21 -20.57 25.40
CA TRP A 553 11.77 -19.22 25.25
C TRP A 553 12.98 -19.18 24.30
N ASP A 554 13.83 -20.20 24.30
CA ASP A 554 14.96 -20.34 23.39
C ASP A 554 14.51 -20.75 21.98
N ARG A 555 13.38 -21.46 21.83
CA ARG A 555 12.74 -21.67 20.52
C ARG A 555 11.97 -20.44 20.03
N LEU A 556 11.34 -19.68 20.92
CA LEU A 556 10.69 -18.41 20.61
C LEU A 556 11.69 -17.31 20.22
N ARG A 557 12.92 -17.32 20.79
CA ARG A 557 14.01 -16.39 20.43
C ARG A 557 14.95 -16.91 19.33
N GLY A 558 15.09 -18.24 19.20
CA GLY A 558 15.94 -18.88 18.19
C GLY A 558 15.32 -18.91 16.79
N ALA A 559 13.98 -18.92 16.71
CA ALA A 559 13.29 -18.44 15.52
C ALA A 559 13.40 -16.91 15.53
N GLN A 560 14.16 -16.32 14.61
CA GLN A 560 14.16 -14.87 14.39
C GLN A 560 12.73 -14.35 14.45
N ASP A 561 12.47 -13.43 15.37
CA ASP A 561 11.19 -12.87 15.80
C ASP A 561 10.20 -12.67 14.62
N LEU A 562 9.50 -13.74 14.22
CA LEU A 562 8.73 -13.84 12.97
C LEU A 562 7.56 -12.85 12.91
N CYS A 563 7.15 -12.35 14.08
CA CYS A 563 6.06 -11.40 14.25
C CYS A 563 6.54 -9.98 14.56
N LYS A 564 7.84 -9.74 14.75
CA LYS A 564 8.36 -8.40 15.06
C LYS A 564 8.14 -7.40 13.94
N PRO A 565 8.38 -7.71 12.65
CA PRO A 565 8.10 -6.77 11.56
C PRO A 565 6.62 -6.42 11.47
N THR A 566 5.73 -7.39 11.70
CA THR A 566 4.27 -7.22 11.65
C THR A 566 3.70 -6.53 12.88
N LEU A 567 4.31 -6.69 14.06
CA LEU A 567 3.94 -6.00 15.28
C LEU A 567 4.46 -4.55 15.32
N ASP A 568 5.66 -4.30 14.77
CA ASP A 568 6.22 -2.96 14.64
C ASP A 568 5.50 -2.15 13.54
N ALA A 569 5.08 -2.79 12.44
CA ALA A 569 4.24 -2.17 11.41
C ALA A 569 2.81 -1.90 11.86
N ALA A 570 2.32 -2.58 12.91
CA ALA A 570 1.04 -2.29 13.55
C ALA A 570 1.15 -1.32 14.74
N ALA A 571 2.38 -0.89 15.07
CA ALA A 571 2.70 0.07 16.13
C ALA A 571 3.19 1.43 15.60
N LYS A 572 3.49 1.52 14.29
CA LYS A 572 3.51 2.76 13.51
C LYS A 572 2.15 2.94 12.84
#